data_AF-A0A962RIF6-F1
#
_entry.id   AF-A0A962RIF6-F1
#
_cell.length_a   1.000
_cell.length_b   1.000
_cell.length_c   1.000
_cell.angle_alpha   90.00
_cell.angle_beta   90.00
_cell.angle_gamma   90.00
#
_symmetry.space_group_name_H-M   'P 1'
#
loop_
_entity.id
_entity.type
_entity.pdbx_description
1 polymer ?
#
loop_
_entity_poly.entity_id
_entity_poly.type
_entity_poly.pdbx_seq_one_letter_code
_entity_poly.pdbx_strand_id
1 'polypeptide(L)'
;MEPGELNCPQCGAAVSVSLRYSKLVVCGSCQSTLFLEDESVVNAGIRSSLVKDPSLLQLGQTFTYKTWTFTPLGRVRFEYEGGYWDEWWVLLDTGKGQWISVDEGDFAIEIPKRIDNPPSLQDLRVGEMVQLAGQKLKVTERHRATCTGFEGELPEVNFPGDVHDYVHFSGPRGLIVTGEWFKGERQFFEGRWVDPFEIKSV
;
A
#
# COMPACT_ATOMS: atom_id res chain seq x y z
N MET A 1 2.06 -18.85 -10.22
CA MET A 1 1.01 -19.58 -9.48
C MET A 1 -0.39 -19.17 -9.98
N GLU A 2 -1.30 -20.12 -10.20
CA GLU A 2 -2.74 -19.83 -10.43
C GLU A 2 -3.39 -19.37 -9.10
N PRO A 3 -4.39 -18.47 -9.09
CA PRO A 3 -5.15 -18.16 -7.88
C PRO A 3 -5.76 -19.45 -7.31
N GLY A 4 -5.69 -19.64 -5.99
CA GLY A 4 -6.06 -20.91 -5.38
C GLY A 4 -5.89 -20.96 -3.88
N GLU A 5 -6.25 -22.11 -3.30
CA GLU A 5 -6.09 -22.39 -1.88
C GLU A 5 -4.80 -23.16 -1.63
N LEU A 6 -4.05 -22.72 -0.63
CA LEU A 6 -2.79 -23.29 -0.17
C LEU A 6 -2.92 -23.64 1.31
N ASN A 7 -2.08 -24.55 1.80
CA ASN A 7 -2.01 -24.83 3.24
C ASN A 7 -0.78 -24.14 3.83
N CYS A 8 -0.98 -23.45 4.95
CA CYS A 8 0.12 -22.83 5.69
C CYS A 8 1.08 -23.92 6.20
N PRO A 9 2.37 -23.91 5.82
CA PRO A 9 3.34 -24.93 6.24
C PRO A 9 3.62 -24.88 7.75
N GLN A 10 3.29 -23.77 8.43
CA GLN A 10 3.51 -23.61 9.86
C GLN A 10 2.39 -24.24 10.73
N CYS A 11 1.13 -24.14 10.31
CA CYS A 11 -0.01 -24.54 11.15
C CYS A 11 -1.08 -25.37 10.43
N GLY A 12 -0.96 -25.59 9.13
CA GLY A 12 -1.90 -26.37 8.31
C GLY A 12 -3.20 -25.64 7.95
N ALA A 13 -3.39 -24.39 8.35
CA ALA A 13 -4.59 -23.62 7.99
C ALA A 13 -4.63 -23.32 6.49
N ALA A 14 -5.84 -23.28 5.91
CA ALA A 14 -6.06 -22.84 4.55
C ALA A 14 -5.72 -21.35 4.39
N VAL A 15 -5.11 -21.02 3.25
CA VAL A 15 -4.70 -19.68 2.85
C VAL A 15 -5.10 -19.48 1.39
N SER A 16 -5.97 -18.51 1.12
CA SER A 16 -6.42 -18.19 -0.24
C SER A 16 -5.54 -17.11 -0.86
N VAL A 17 -5.20 -17.28 -2.14
CA VAL A 17 -4.47 -16.30 -2.95
C VAL A 17 -5.35 -15.91 -4.14
N SER A 18 -5.66 -14.63 -4.25
CA SER A 18 -6.62 -14.09 -5.22
C SER A 18 -5.95 -13.62 -6.52
N LEU A 19 -4.71 -13.15 -6.43
CA LEU A 19 -3.95 -12.56 -7.52
C LEU A 19 -2.72 -13.41 -7.87
N ARG A 20 -2.53 -13.65 -9.17
CA ARG A 20 -1.42 -14.48 -9.71
C ARG A 20 -0.03 -13.95 -9.41
N TYR A 21 0.09 -12.62 -9.30
CA TYR A 21 1.36 -11.92 -9.14
C TYR A 21 1.65 -11.56 -7.67
N SER A 22 0.84 -12.06 -6.73
CA SER A 22 1.11 -11.92 -5.31
C SER A 22 2.42 -12.60 -4.95
N LYS A 23 3.25 -11.90 -4.17
CA LYS A 23 4.57 -12.37 -3.76
C LYS A 23 4.56 -12.93 -2.35
N LEU A 24 3.66 -12.44 -1.51
CA LEU A 24 3.52 -12.90 -0.13
C LEU A 24 2.06 -12.94 0.32
N VAL A 25 1.81 -13.80 1.30
CA VAL A 25 0.54 -13.86 2.02
C VAL A 25 0.79 -14.11 3.51
N VAL A 26 0.04 -13.42 4.37
CA VAL A 26 0.09 -13.63 5.83
C VAL A 26 -1.03 -14.59 6.23
N CYS A 27 -0.66 -15.69 6.89
CA CYS A 27 -1.65 -16.64 7.40
C CYS A 27 -2.52 -15.99 8.49
N GLY A 28 -3.82 -15.82 8.23
CA GLY A 28 -4.76 -15.24 9.20
C GLY A 28 -4.89 -16.03 10.52
N SER A 29 -4.48 -17.30 10.55
CA SER A 29 -4.54 -18.14 11.76
C SER A 29 -3.31 -18.02 12.66
N CYS A 30 -2.10 -18.03 12.10
CA CYS A 30 -0.85 -18.07 12.89
C CYS A 30 0.09 -16.90 12.63
N GLN A 31 -0.30 -15.95 11.78
CA GLN A 31 0.46 -14.74 11.42
C GLN A 31 1.84 -15.01 10.80
N SER A 32 2.08 -16.22 10.31
CA SER A 32 3.30 -16.53 9.57
C SER A 32 3.23 -15.94 8.18
N THR A 33 4.28 -15.22 7.78
CA THR A 33 4.44 -14.70 6.43
C THR A 33 4.91 -15.82 5.51
N LEU A 34 4.21 -16.01 4.40
CA LEU A 34 4.46 -17.04 3.42
C LEU A 34 4.90 -16.40 2.11
N PHE A 35 6.06 -16.78 1.59
CA PHE A 35 6.51 -16.43 0.25
C PHE A 35 5.86 -17.35 -0.77
N LEU A 36 5.39 -16.75 -1.87
CA LEU A 36 4.82 -17.44 -3.00
C LEU A 36 5.89 -17.51 -4.11
N GLU A 37 6.54 -18.66 -4.23
CA GLU A 37 7.54 -18.93 -5.28
C GLU A 37 6.98 -19.94 -6.26
N ASP A 38 6.62 -19.51 -7.48
CA ASP A 38 6.10 -20.32 -8.60
C ASP A 38 5.04 -21.39 -8.26
N GLU A 39 5.46 -22.52 -7.66
CA GLU A 39 4.67 -23.70 -7.26
C GLU A 39 4.86 -24.11 -5.77
N SER A 40 5.61 -23.36 -4.98
CA SER A 40 5.92 -23.67 -3.58
C SER A 40 5.67 -22.49 -2.64
N VAL A 41 5.35 -22.83 -1.40
CA VAL A 41 5.12 -21.86 -0.33
C VAL A 41 6.22 -22.03 0.71
N VAL A 42 7.02 -20.99 0.90
CA VAL A 42 8.12 -21.00 1.87
C VAL A 42 7.74 -20.10 3.03
N ASN A 43 7.86 -20.61 4.26
CA ASN A 43 7.73 -19.75 5.43
C ASN A 43 8.90 -18.77 5.47
N ALA A 44 8.61 -17.47 5.46
CA ALA A 44 9.61 -16.41 5.51
C ALA A 44 10.43 -16.40 6.82
N GLY A 45 10.00 -17.14 7.84
CA GLY A 45 10.55 -17.06 9.19
C GLY A 45 10.13 -15.78 9.92
N ILE A 46 9.24 -14.99 9.32
CA ILE A 46 8.77 -13.71 9.81
C ILE A 46 7.35 -13.88 10.30
N ARG A 47 7.09 -13.40 11.51
CA ARG A 47 5.73 -13.17 12.00
C ARG A 47 5.45 -11.70 11.87
N SER A 48 4.45 -11.38 11.06
CA SER A 48 3.95 -10.02 10.97
C SER A 48 2.78 -9.86 11.93
N SER A 49 2.90 -8.99 12.92
CA SER A 49 1.81 -8.65 13.83
C SER A 49 1.51 -7.16 13.69
N LEU A 50 0.54 -6.83 12.84
CA LEU A 50 0.00 -5.48 12.74
C LEU A 50 -0.91 -5.23 13.95
N VAL A 51 -0.72 -4.10 14.63
CA VAL A 51 -1.56 -3.74 15.78
C VAL A 51 -2.98 -3.48 15.29
N LYS A 52 -3.96 -4.16 15.90
CA LYS A 52 -5.36 -3.99 15.55
C LYS A 52 -5.83 -2.58 15.94
N ASP A 53 -6.22 -1.81 14.94
CA ASP A 53 -6.80 -0.47 15.06
C ASP A 53 -8.08 -0.41 14.24
N PRO A 54 -9.14 0.30 14.67
CA PRO A 54 -10.29 0.59 13.82
C PRO A 54 -9.88 1.06 12.42
N SER A 55 -10.37 0.34 11.42
CA SER A 55 -10.22 0.68 10.01
C SER A 55 -11.58 0.60 9.34
N LEU A 56 -11.85 1.55 8.45
CA LEU A 56 -13.04 1.52 7.60
C LEU A 56 -12.97 0.36 6.61
N LEU A 57 -11.76 0.05 6.10
CA LEU A 57 -11.52 -1.11 5.25
C LEU A 57 -11.25 -2.37 6.07
N GLN A 58 -11.76 -3.49 5.56
CA GLN A 58 -11.54 -4.82 6.12
C GLN A 58 -11.16 -5.79 4.99
N LEU A 59 -10.21 -6.69 5.28
CA LEU A 59 -9.79 -7.71 4.33
C LEU A 59 -10.98 -8.56 3.86
N GLY A 60 -11.07 -8.78 2.55
CA GLY A 60 -12.11 -9.60 1.92
C GLY A 60 -13.50 -8.96 1.85
N GLN A 61 -13.73 -7.81 2.49
CA GLN A 61 -14.99 -7.08 2.39
C GLN A 61 -14.98 -6.19 1.14
N THR A 62 -16.05 -6.22 0.34
CA THR A 62 -16.13 -5.39 -0.87
C THR A 62 -16.66 -3.99 -0.56
N PHE A 63 -16.06 -2.99 -1.19
CA PHE A 63 -16.42 -1.59 -1.08
C PHE A 63 -16.64 -0.97 -2.46
N THR A 64 -17.34 0.18 -2.46
CA THR A 64 -17.57 0.99 -3.65
C THR A 64 -17.20 2.44 -3.40
N TYR A 65 -16.66 3.10 -4.43
CA TYR A 65 -16.41 4.53 -4.47
C TYR A 65 -16.60 5.05 -5.89
N LYS A 66 -17.59 5.93 -6.11
CA LYS A 66 -17.97 6.41 -7.46
C LYS A 66 -18.21 5.24 -8.42
N THR A 67 -17.33 5.04 -9.40
CA THR A 67 -17.41 3.95 -10.38
C THR A 67 -16.51 2.77 -10.05
N TRP A 68 -15.80 2.81 -8.92
CA TRP A 68 -14.90 1.77 -8.49
C TRP A 68 -15.63 0.80 -7.56
N THR A 69 -15.44 -0.49 -7.83
CA THR A 69 -15.76 -1.58 -6.89
C THR A 69 -14.46 -2.29 -6.57
N PHE A 70 -14.14 -2.43 -5.28
CA PHE A 70 -12.86 -3.00 -4.87
C PHE A 70 -12.96 -3.84 -3.60
N THR A 71 -12.09 -4.83 -3.48
CA THR A 71 -11.98 -5.72 -2.32
C THR A 71 -10.55 -5.64 -1.77
N PRO A 72 -10.34 -5.18 -0.52
CA PRO A 72 -9.03 -5.18 0.10
C PRO A 72 -8.52 -6.60 0.31
N LEU A 73 -7.32 -6.88 -0.21
CA LEU A 73 -6.66 -8.17 -0.15
C LEU A 73 -5.48 -8.18 0.81
N GLY A 74 -4.80 -7.04 0.99
CA GLY A 74 -3.70 -6.90 1.92
C GLY A 74 -3.55 -5.49 2.46
N ARG A 75 -2.79 -5.35 3.53
CA ARG A 75 -2.52 -4.07 4.20
C ARG A 75 -1.07 -4.04 4.66
N VAL A 76 -0.42 -2.89 4.51
CA VAL A 76 0.89 -2.57 5.11
C VAL A 76 0.72 -1.35 5.99
N ARG A 77 1.38 -1.32 7.16
CA ARG A 77 1.42 -0.15 8.03
C ARG A 77 2.80 0.46 8.08
N PHE A 78 2.85 1.76 7.83
CA PHE A 78 4.06 2.56 7.95
C PHE A 78 3.92 3.57 9.08
N GLU A 79 4.93 3.65 9.94
CA GLU A 79 5.01 4.61 11.05
C GLU A 79 6.08 5.65 10.75
N TYR A 80 5.75 6.92 10.97
CA TYR A 80 6.64 8.07 10.83
C TYR A 80 6.62 8.94 12.09
N GLU A 81 7.45 9.99 12.11
CA GLU A 81 7.45 10.94 13.22
C GLU A 81 6.12 11.72 13.25
N GLY A 82 5.18 11.27 14.08
CA GLY A 82 3.91 11.95 14.31
C GLY A 82 2.67 11.08 14.11
N GLY A 83 2.80 9.90 13.50
CA GLY A 83 1.65 9.04 13.22
C GLY A 83 2.00 7.81 12.41
N TYR A 84 0.96 7.19 11.85
CA TYR A 84 1.08 6.08 10.92
C TYR A 84 0.05 6.23 9.81
N TRP A 85 0.33 5.64 8.66
CA TRP A 85 -0.67 5.41 7.63
C TRP A 85 -0.71 3.93 7.28
N ASP A 86 -1.82 3.54 6.65
CA ASP A 86 -2.03 2.20 6.15
C ASP A 86 -2.15 2.21 4.63
N GLU A 87 -1.41 1.35 3.95
CA GLU A 87 -1.54 1.10 2.52
C GLU A 87 -2.29 -0.20 2.30
N TRP A 88 -3.42 -0.09 1.62
CA TRP A 88 -4.27 -1.21 1.27
C TRP A 88 -4.04 -1.63 -0.18
N TRP A 89 -3.68 -2.90 -0.35
CA TRP A 89 -3.70 -3.54 -1.65
C TRP A 89 -5.11 -4.05 -1.94
N VAL A 90 -5.76 -3.53 -2.97
CA VAL A 90 -7.15 -3.85 -3.31
C VAL A 90 -7.27 -4.50 -4.69
N LEU A 91 -8.20 -5.43 -4.85
CA LEU A 91 -8.61 -6.01 -6.13
C LEU A 91 -9.83 -5.26 -6.66
N LEU A 92 -9.70 -4.66 -7.85
CA LEU A 92 -10.80 -4.05 -8.57
C LEU A 92 -11.65 -5.12 -9.27
N ASP A 93 -12.93 -4.83 -9.51
CA ASP A 93 -13.85 -5.65 -10.32
C ASP A 93 -13.32 -5.94 -11.74
N THR A 94 -12.45 -5.08 -12.26
CA THR A 94 -11.70 -5.29 -13.52
C THR A 94 -10.62 -6.39 -13.46
N GLY A 95 -10.36 -6.96 -12.27
CA GLY A 95 -9.30 -7.95 -12.03
C GLY A 95 -7.90 -7.35 -11.83
N LYS A 96 -7.78 -6.01 -11.85
CA LYS A 96 -6.52 -5.30 -11.58
C LYS A 96 -6.37 -5.02 -10.09
N GLY A 97 -5.14 -5.07 -9.59
CA GLY A 97 -4.84 -4.62 -8.24
C GLY A 97 -4.42 -3.16 -8.22
N GLN A 98 -4.69 -2.49 -7.09
CA GLN A 98 -4.41 -1.08 -6.89
C GLN A 98 -4.08 -0.78 -5.42
N TRP A 99 -3.18 0.17 -5.17
CA TRP A 99 -2.91 0.70 -3.84
C TRP A 99 -3.89 1.82 -3.47
N ILE A 100 -4.35 1.83 -2.22
CA ILE A 100 -5.12 2.89 -1.59
C ILE A 100 -4.46 3.21 -0.25
N SER A 101 -4.05 4.45 -0.05
CA SER A 101 -3.46 4.91 1.21
C SER A 101 -4.54 5.47 2.12
N VAL A 102 -4.44 5.19 3.41
CA VAL A 102 -5.33 5.71 4.46
C VAL A 102 -4.47 6.35 5.53
N ASP A 103 -4.56 7.67 5.66
CA ASP A 103 -3.83 8.45 6.65
C ASP A 103 -4.82 9.26 7.49
N GLU A 104 -4.78 9.08 8.81
CA GLU A 104 -5.74 9.66 9.78
C GLU A 104 -7.24 9.52 9.40
N GLY A 105 -7.59 8.51 8.59
CA GLY A 105 -8.95 8.25 8.11
C GLY A 105 -9.30 8.88 6.77
N ASP A 106 -8.42 9.72 6.22
CA ASP A 106 -8.52 10.24 4.85
C ASP A 106 -7.92 9.23 3.86
N PHE A 107 -8.57 9.12 2.70
CA PHE A 107 -8.20 8.15 1.68
C PHE A 107 -7.48 8.83 0.52
N ALA A 108 -6.34 8.30 0.09
CA ALA A 108 -5.70 8.66 -1.17
C ALA A 108 -5.78 7.49 -2.15
N ILE A 109 -6.39 7.72 -3.31
CA ILE A 109 -6.34 6.77 -4.43
C ILE A 109 -5.33 7.33 -5.44
N GLU A 110 -4.19 6.66 -5.53
CA GLU A 110 -3.08 7.09 -6.37
C GLU A 110 -2.73 6.00 -7.39
N ILE A 111 -2.34 6.41 -8.60
CA ILE A 111 -1.90 5.49 -9.65
C ILE A 111 -0.44 5.74 -10.00
N PRO A 112 0.32 4.71 -10.40
CA PRO A 112 1.72 4.88 -10.81
C PRO A 112 1.87 5.96 -11.87
N LYS A 113 2.78 6.90 -11.63
CA LYS A 113 3.07 8.04 -12.49
C LYS A 113 4.53 8.02 -12.87
N ARG A 114 4.80 7.90 -14.17
CA ARG A 114 6.16 8.09 -14.67
C ARG A 114 6.54 9.57 -14.60
N ILE A 115 7.66 9.85 -13.95
CA ILE A 115 8.30 11.17 -13.93
C ILE A 115 9.61 11.09 -14.70
N ASP A 116 9.72 11.88 -15.76
CA ASP A 116 10.99 12.03 -16.47
C ASP A 116 11.92 12.96 -15.66
N ASN A 117 13.16 12.51 -15.42
CA ASN A 117 14.16 13.21 -14.60
C ASN A 117 13.65 13.56 -13.18
N PRO A 118 13.32 12.55 -12.35
CA PRO A 118 12.78 12.80 -11.02
C PRO A 118 13.78 13.56 -10.13
N PRO A 119 13.29 14.48 -9.27
CA PRO A 119 14.14 15.21 -8.33
C PRO A 119 14.88 14.25 -7.38
N SER A 120 16.03 14.67 -6.88
CA SER A 120 16.67 13.99 -5.76
C SER A 120 15.90 14.31 -4.48
N LEU A 121 15.78 13.34 -3.57
CA LEU A 121 15.18 13.56 -2.25
C LEU A 121 15.85 14.73 -1.49
N GLN A 122 17.16 14.90 -1.67
CA GLN A 122 17.94 15.93 -0.99
C GLN A 122 17.60 17.35 -1.47
N ASP A 123 17.11 17.47 -2.70
CA ASP A 123 16.77 18.76 -3.31
C ASP A 123 15.40 19.25 -2.86
N LEU A 124 14.58 18.38 -2.26
CA LEU A 124 13.20 18.64 -1.90
C LEU A 124 13.06 19.20 -0.48
N ARG A 125 12.38 20.34 -0.34
CA ARG A 125 12.16 21.07 0.92
C ARG A 125 10.68 21.39 1.09
N VAL A 126 10.15 21.04 2.27
CA VAL A 126 8.76 21.37 2.64
C VAL A 126 8.51 22.87 2.48
N GLY A 127 7.39 23.20 1.83
CA GLY A 127 6.95 24.57 1.56
C GLY A 127 7.34 25.10 0.18
N GLU A 128 8.29 24.47 -0.52
CA GLU A 128 8.71 24.94 -1.84
C GLU A 128 7.73 24.52 -2.96
N MET A 129 7.85 25.21 -4.10
CA MET A 129 7.11 24.87 -5.32
C MET A 129 8.03 24.18 -6.32
N VAL A 130 7.63 23.00 -6.80
CA VAL A 130 8.37 22.20 -7.78
C VAL A 130 7.56 21.99 -9.05
N GLN A 131 8.24 21.84 -10.19
CA GLN A 131 7.62 21.38 -11.43
C GLN A 131 7.76 19.85 -11.50
N LEU A 132 6.66 19.13 -11.31
CA LEU A 132 6.62 17.67 -11.25
C LEU A 132 5.36 17.17 -11.94
N ALA A 133 5.43 16.04 -12.66
CA ALA A 133 4.27 15.46 -13.36
C ALA A 133 3.59 16.44 -14.37
N GLY A 134 4.33 17.41 -14.91
CA GLY A 134 3.78 18.47 -15.77
C GLY A 134 2.99 19.54 -15.02
N GLN A 135 3.02 19.54 -13.69
CA GLN A 135 2.26 20.43 -12.82
C GLN A 135 3.18 21.20 -11.87
N LYS A 136 2.74 22.39 -11.44
CA LYS A 136 3.40 23.14 -10.38
C LYS A 136 2.79 22.73 -9.05
N LEU A 137 3.54 21.95 -8.26
CA LEU A 137 3.07 21.36 -7.00
C LEU A 137 3.85 21.94 -5.81
N LYS A 138 3.24 21.93 -4.63
CA LYS A 138 3.88 22.33 -3.39
C LYS A 138 4.35 21.10 -2.64
N VAL A 139 5.60 21.07 -2.18
CA VAL A 139 6.06 20.03 -1.24
C VAL A 139 5.38 20.28 0.10
N THR A 140 4.52 19.35 0.53
CA THR A 140 3.77 19.49 1.78
C THR A 140 4.34 18.66 2.91
N GLU A 141 4.86 17.48 2.61
CA GLU A 141 5.47 16.60 3.59
C GLU A 141 6.72 15.95 3.04
N ARG A 142 7.65 15.67 3.95
CA ARG A 142 8.85 14.88 3.67
C ARG A 142 9.23 14.18 4.95
N HIS A 143 9.01 12.87 5.00
CA HIS A 143 9.31 12.08 6.17
C HIS A 143 10.02 10.79 5.79
N ARG A 144 10.57 10.17 6.83
CA ARG A 144 11.03 8.80 6.83
C ARG A 144 10.03 7.97 7.60
N ALA A 145 9.64 6.85 7.02
CA ALA A 145 8.73 5.92 7.64
C ALA A 145 9.32 4.52 7.71
N THR A 146 8.84 3.74 8.66
CA THR A 146 9.25 2.36 8.87
C THR A 146 8.05 1.44 8.72
N CYS A 147 8.17 0.39 7.91
CA CYS A 147 7.18 -0.68 7.86
C CYS A 147 7.14 -1.36 9.24
N THR A 148 5.99 -1.30 9.90
CA THR A 148 5.80 -1.92 11.23
C THR A 148 5.18 -3.30 11.13
N GLY A 149 4.45 -3.57 10.04
CA GLY A 149 3.83 -4.85 9.78
C GLY A 149 2.90 -4.80 8.58
N PHE A 150 2.33 -5.95 8.28
CA PHE A 150 1.41 -6.18 7.18
C PHE A 150 0.50 -7.40 7.43
N GLU A 151 -0.62 -7.46 6.72
CA GLU A 151 -1.57 -8.57 6.73
C GLU A 151 -2.15 -8.83 5.34
N GLY A 152 -2.74 -10.01 5.15
CA GLY A 152 -3.35 -10.41 3.88
C GLY A 152 -2.33 -10.72 2.77
N GLU A 153 -2.73 -10.43 1.55
CA GLU A 153 -2.06 -10.77 0.29
C GLU A 153 -1.45 -9.50 -0.34
N LEU A 154 -0.13 -9.52 -0.62
CA LEU A 154 0.59 -8.35 -1.16
C LEU A 154 1.37 -8.66 -2.46
N PRO A 155 1.45 -7.68 -3.39
CA PRO A 155 2.18 -7.80 -4.64
C PRO A 155 3.69 -7.56 -4.48
N GLU A 156 4.09 -6.99 -3.35
CA GLU A 156 5.44 -6.53 -3.07
C GLU A 156 5.92 -7.05 -1.73
N VAL A 157 7.24 -7.24 -1.61
CA VAL A 157 7.89 -7.78 -0.42
C VAL A 157 8.39 -6.63 0.44
N ASN A 158 7.58 -6.28 1.43
CA ASN A 158 7.96 -5.40 2.54
C ASN A 158 8.25 -6.25 3.78
N PHE A 159 9.24 -5.84 4.57
CA PHE A 159 9.55 -6.48 5.86
C PHE A 159 9.37 -5.50 7.01
N PRO A 160 8.99 -5.97 8.22
CA PRO A 160 9.01 -5.10 9.38
C PRO A 160 10.44 -4.59 9.61
N GLY A 161 10.58 -3.28 9.77
CA GLY A 161 11.87 -2.58 9.85
C GLY A 161 12.40 -2.05 8.52
N ASP A 162 11.78 -2.36 7.37
CA ASP A 162 12.11 -1.69 6.11
C ASP A 162 11.80 -0.19 6.22
N VAL A 163 12.74 0.64 5.77
CA VAL A 163 12.69 2.11 5.89
C VAL A 163 12.48 2.73 4.52
N HIS A 164 11.49 3.62 4.43
CA HIS A 164 11.07 4.31 3.22
C HIS A 164 11.18 5.81 3.46
N ASP A 165 11.81 6.53 2.54
CA ASP A 165 11.71 7.99 2.52
C ASP A 165 10.61 8.37 1.52
N TYR A 166 9.68 9.24 1.92
CA TYR A 166 8.59 9.69 1.06
C TYR A 166 8.44 11.21 1.06
N VAL A 167 7.82 11.72 0.00
CA VAL A 167 7.50 13.15 -0.18
C VAL A 167 6.10 13.28 -0.75
N HIS A 168 5.23 14.03 -0.07
CA HIS A 168 3.93 14.42 -0.61
C HIS A 168 4.02 15.79 -1.29
N PHE A 169 3.42 15.86 -2.47
CA PHE A 169 3.28 17.05 -3.28
C PHE A 169 1.79 17.37 -3.45
N SER A 170 1.35 18.50 -2.90
CA SER A 170 -0.03 18.93 -3.02
C SER A 170 -0.24 19.85 -4.22
N GLY A 171 -1.36 19.64 -4.92
CA GLY A 171 -1.82 20.44 -6.04
C GLY A 171 -3.28 20.88 -5.90
N PRO A 172 -3.82 21.60 -6.90
CA PRO A 172 -5.17 22.12 -6.85
C PRO A 172 -6.23 21.00 -6.88
N ARG A 173 -7.38 21.25 -6.24
CA ARG A 173 -8.55 20.34 -6.21
C ARG A 173 -8.24 18.96 -5.63
N GLY A 174 -7.48 18.91 -4.53
CA GLY A 174 -7.13 17.67 -3.82
C GLY A 174 -6.19 16.75 -4.59
N LEU A 175 -5.50 17.25 -5.62
CA LEU A 175 -4.45 16.51 -6.30
C LEU A 175 -3.30 16.28 -5.32
N ILE A 176 -2.86 15.02 -5.25
CA ILE A 176 -1.64 14.62 -4.58
C ILE A 176 -0.73 13.91 -5.57
N VAL A 177 0.56 14.13 -5.44
CA VAL A 177 1.59 13.26 -6.00
C VAL A 177 2.44 12.80 -4.83
N THR A 178 2.72 11.52 -4.77
CA THR A 178 3.59 10.92 -3.76
C THR A 178 4.85 10.43 -4.45
N GLY A 179 6.02 10.81 -3.94
CA GLY A 179 7.30 10.27 -4.35
C GLY A 179 7.87 9.37 -3.26
N GLU A 180 8.33 8.19 -3.63
CA GLU A 180 8.88 7.19 -2.70
C GLU A 180 10.29 6.78 -3.11
N TRP A 181 11.17 6.68 -2.11
CA TRP A 181 12.54 6.23 -2.23
C TRP A 181 12.75 5.02 -1.35
N PHE A 182 12.94 3.86 -1.98
CA PHE A 182 13.08 2.60 -1.28
C PHE A 182 14.03 1.65 -2.02
N LYS A 183 14.97 1.03 -1.29
CA LYS A 183 15.95 0.07 -1.82
C LYS A 183 16.69 0.52 -3.09
N GLY A 184 16.94 1.83 -3.22
CA GLY A 184 17.61 2.43 -4.39
C GLY A 184 16.70 2.71 -5.59
N GLU A 185 15.43 2.28 -5.50
CA GLU A 185 14.39 2.60 -6.47
C GLU A 185 13.68 3.90 -6.11
N ARG A 186 13.03 4.46 -7.13
CA ARG A 186 12.27 5.71 -7.06
C ARG A 186 10.96 5.50 -7.77
N GLN A 187 9.87 5.66 -7.04
CA GLN A 187 8.52 5.52 -7.57
C GLN A 187 7.73 6.79 -7.30
N PHE A 188 6.78 7.06 -8.18
CA PHE A 188 5.90 8.20 -8.05
C PHE A 188 4.49 7.76 -8.36
N PHE A 189 3.55 8.32 -7.62
CA PHE A 189 2.14 8.06 -7.75
C PHE A 189 1.41 9.40 -7.87
N GLU A 190 0.38 9.45 -8.70
CA GLU A 190 -0.48 10.63 -8.84
C GLU A 190 -1.89 10.22 -8.51
N GLY A 191 -2.52 10.96 -7.62
CA GLY A 191 -3.83 10.60 -7.09
C GLY A 191 -4.62 11.78 -6.58
N ARG A 192 -5.65 11.43 -5.82
CA ARG A 192 -6.51 12.41 -5.15
C ARG A 192 -6.90 11.92 -3.77
N TRP A 193 -7.03 12.88 -2.86
CA TRP A 193 -7.77 12.69 -1.63
C TRP A 193 -9.25 12.43 -1.92
N VAL A 194 -9.80 11.49 -1.17
CA VAL A 194 -11.15 10.97 -1.26
C VAL A 194 -11.81 11.11 0.10
N ASP A 195 -13.04 11.61 0.10
CA ASP A 195 -13.85 11.71 1.31
C ASP A 195 -14.27 10.29 1.77
N PRO A 196 -13.93 9.87 3.00
CA PRO A 196 -14.28 8.55 3.51
C PRO A 196 -15.79 8.28 3.52
N PHE A 197 -16.64 9.31 3.60
CA PHE A 197 -18.10 9.16 3.54
C PHE A 197 -18.61 8.79 2.13
N GLU A 198 -17.79 8.96 1.09
CA GLU A 198 -18.11 8.48 -0.26
C GLU A 198 -17.83 6.97 -0.44
N ILE A 199 -17.11 6.34 0.50
CA ILE A 199 -16.77 4.92 0.46
C ILE A 199 -17.84 4.11 1.19
N LYS A 200 -18.38 3.08 0.52
CA LYS A 200 -19.50 2.29 1.05
C LYS A 200 -19.20 0.80 0.96
N SER A 201 -19.41 0.07 2.05
CA SER A 201 -19.41 -1.39 2.04
C SER A 201 -20.62 -1.91 1.24
N VAL A 202 -20.40 -2.99 0.49
CA VAL A 202 -21.44 -3.72 -0.25
C VAL A 202 -22.02 -4.85 0.60
#